data_AF-A0A3C0QXJ8-F1
#
_entry.id   AF-A0A3C0QXJ8-F1
#
_cell.length_a   1.000
_cell.length_b   1.000
_cell.length_c   1.000
_cell.angle_alpha   90.00
_cell.angle_beta   90.00
_cell.angle_gamma   90.00
#
_symmetry.space_group_name_H-M   'P 1'
#
loop_
_entity.id
_entity.type
_entity.pdbx_description
1 polymer ?
#
loop_
_entity_poly.entity_id
_entity_poly.type
_entity_poly.pdbx_seq_one_letter_code
_entity_poly.pdbx_strand_id
1 'polypeptide(L)'
;MSTSEPMLDLGVFESHVLGKLRERYSLSKAKYSETGMVVLHTLPEVRLLAMNINKLKPYGKQVSAGELLAASLLGQAFQLLIKDYENFAQNTVFEECMKYVIKHSSKSKTIDLLTDFVMLFPPSDVYNGKVGIPEWLNRTSKGIKNDSIVLKEFFLVMLSNANPANMGFRDLFDRAYMENPVFADTAMSLIEEYFAKLHVSLPDRPNLVAML
;
A
#
# COMPACT_ATOMS: atom_id res chain seq x y z
N MET A 1 -37.09 3.99 0.16
CA MET A 1 -36.07 3.61 1.16
C MET A 1 -34.94 2.92 0.42
N SER A 2 -33.88 3.66 0.11
CA SER A 2 -32.70 3.14 -0.57
C SER A 2 -31.84 2.46 0.48
N THR A 3 -31.78 1.14 0.44
CA THR A 3 -30.82 0.34 1.19
C THR A 3 -29.47 0.55 0.52
N SER A 4 -28.71 1.53 0.98
CA SER A 4 -27.27 1.57 0.74
C SER A 4 -26.71 0.28 1.34
N GLU A 5 -26.31 -0.67 0.49
CA GLU A 5 -25.51 -1.81 0.89
C GLU A 5 -24.34 -1.30 1.74
N PRO A 6 -23.97 -1.99 2.83
CA PRO A 6 -22.83 -1.59 3.61
C PRO A 6 -21.60 -1.71 2.71
N MET A 7 -21.11 -0.57 2.23
CA MET A 7 -19.82 -0.44 1.60
C MET A 7 -18.83 -1.14 2.54
N LEU A 8 -18.10 -2.15 2.06
CA LEU A 8 -17.10 -2.83 2.87
C LEU A 8 -16.14 -1.76 3.42
N ASP A 9 -16.26 -1.40 4.71
CA ASP A 9 -15.29 -0.55 5.42
C ASP A 9 -14.03 -1.40 5.62
N LEU A 10 -13.13 -1.34 4.64
CA LEU A 10 -11.88 -2.12 4.61
C LEU A 10 -10.77 -1.49 5.46
N GLY A 11 -11.04 -0.44 6.25
CA GLY A 11 -10.05 0.22 7.09
C GLY A 11 -9.19 1.20 6.29
N VAL A 12 -9.16 2.45 6.77
CA VAL A 12 -8.57 3.62 6.10
C VAL A 12 -7.06 3.47 5.94
N PHE A 13 -6.61 3.43 4.69
CA PHE A 13 -5.19 3.62 4.33
C PHE A 13 -5.11 4.67 3.21
N GLU A 14 -3.97 5.32 2.97
CA GLU A 14 -3.88 6.44 1.99
C GLU A 14 -2.59 6.40 1.14
N SER A 15 -1.83 5.29 1.17
CA SER A 15 -0.38 5.29 1.00
C SER A 15 0.22 4.53 -0.21
N HIS A 16 -0.49 4.38 -1.33
CA HIS A 16 0.08 3.70 -2.51
C HIS A 16 0.64 4.62 -3.60
N VAL A 17 0.54 5.96 -3.43
CA VAL A 17 1.12 6.93 -4.37
C VAL A 17 2.01 7.90 -3.63
N LEU A 18 3.21 8.13 -4.18
CA LEU A 18 4.18 9.08 -3.62
C LEU A 18 3.52 10.42 -3.32
N GLY A 19 3.73 10.94 -2.10
CA GLY A 19 3.16 12.21 -1.64
C GLY A 19 3.44 13.36 -2.60
N LYS A 20 4.68 13.46 -3.09
CA LYS A 20 5.12 14.47 -4.08
C LYS A 20 4.38 14.41 -5.42
N LEU A 21 3.80 13.26 -5.77
CA LEU A 21 3.06 13.07 -7.02
C LEU A 21 1.56 13.33 -6.86
N ARG A 22 1.05 13.39 -5.62
CA ARG A 22 -0.37 13.66 -5.35
C ARG A 22 -0.79 15.03 -5.89
N GLU A 23 0.03 16.06 -5.65
CA GLU A 23 -0.22 17.41 -6.19
C GLU A 23 0.02 17.46 -7.70
N ARG A 24 1.12 16.84 -8.17
CA ARG A 24 1.53 16.84 -9.57
C ARG A 24 0.46 16.27 -10.50
N TYR A 25 -0.27 15.24 -10.07
CA TYR A 25 -1.36 14.63 -10.85
C TYR A 25 -2.75 15.14 -10.48
N SER A 26 -2.85 16.19 -9.66
CA SER A 26 -4.12 16.72 -9.13
C SER A 26 -4.97 15.66 -8.41
N LEU A 27 -4.30 14.67 -7.79
CA LEU A 27 -4.94 13.64 -6.98
C LEU A 27 -5.49 14.19 -5.66
N SER A 28 -5.11 15.42 -5.28
CA SER A 28 -5.58 16.10 -4.05
C SER A 28 -7.09 16.32 -3.97
N LYS A 29 -7.83 16.19 -5.08
CA LYS A 29 -9.30 16.26 -5.13
C LYS A 29 -9.98 14.90 -5.35
N ALA A 30 -9.22 13.83 -5.61
CA ALA A 30 -9.78 12.50 -5.54
C ALA A 30 -10.14 12.26 -4.08
N LYS A 31 -11.39 11.89 -3.80
CA LYS A 31 -11.77 11.40 -2.48
C LYS A 31 -10.94 10.14 -2.28
N TYR A 32 -9.83 10.24 -1.55
CA TYR A 32 -9.11 9.06 -1.08
C TYR A 32 -10.14 8.26 -0.31
N SER A 33 -10.62 7.16 -0.89
CA SER A 33 -11.46 6.27 -0.14
C SER A 33 -10.63 5.63 0.94
N GLU A 34 -11.33 5.04 1.88
CA GLU A 34 -10.85 4.44 3.11
C GLU A 34 -9.95 3.21 2.87
N THR A 35 -9.12 3.15 1.82
CA THR A 35 -8.42 1.93 1.37
C THR A 35 -7.08 2.16 0.63
N GLY A 36 -6.49 3.34 0.59
CA GLY A 36 -5.03 3.44 0.37
C GLY A 36 -4.53 3.47 -1.04
N MET A 37 -5.41 3.24 -1.99
CA MET A 37 -5.16 3.46 -3.40
C MET A 37 -5.94 4.69 -3.85
N VAL A 38 -5.59 5.26 -5.01
CA VAL A 38 -6.58 6.06 -5.72
C VAL A 38 -7.67 5.08 -6.12
N VAL A 39 -8.70 4.91 -5.29
CA VAL A 39 -9.86 4.14 -5.71
C VAL A 39 -10.56 4.99 -6.73
N LEU A 40 -10.30 4.63 -7.98
CA LEU A 40 -10.95 5.23 -9.11
C LEU A 40 -12.34 4.59 -9.17
N HIS A 41 -13.29 5.20 -8.46
CA HIS A 41 -14.66 4.69 -8.34
C HIS A 41 -15.41 4.77 -9.67
N THR A 42 -14.93 5.63 -10.58
CA THR A 42 -15.62 5.91 -11.82
C THR A 42 -14.65 5.95 -13.01
N LEU A 43 -15.12 5.48 -14.18
CA LEU A 43 -14.36 5.58 -15.43
C LEU A 43 -13.86 7.01 -15.75
N PRO A 44 -14.62 8.10 -15.50
CA PRO A 44 -14.12 9.46 -15.63
C PRO A 44 -12.88 9.77 -14.79
N GLU A 45 -12.83 9.34 -13.52
CA GLU A 45 -11.67 9.57 -12.65
C GLU A 45 -10.43 8.85 -13.19
N VAL A 46 -10.58 7.59 -13.62
CA VAL A 46 -9.49 6.81 -14.23
C VAL A 46 -8.96 7.51 -15.47
N ARG A 47 -9.84 7.97 -16.35
CA ARG A 47 -9.47 8.66 -17.59
C ARG A 47 -8.76 9.97 -17.31
N LEU A 48 -9.23 10.73 -16.33
CA LEU A 48 -8.60 11.98 -15.92
C LEU A 48 -7.18 11.73 -15.36
N LEU A 49 -7.03 10.70 -14.52
CA LEU A 49 -5.72 10.31 -13.99
C LEU A 49 -4.78 9.88 -15.12
N ALA A 50 -5.22 9.00 -16.03
CA ALA A 50 -4.45 8.58 -17.19
C ALA A 50 -4.00 9.78 -18.03
N MET A 51 -4.91 10.72 -18.28
CA MET A 51 -4.61 11.95 -19.02
C MET A 51 -3.57 12.81 -18.30
N ASN A 52 -3.67 12.97 -16.98
CA ASN A 52 -2.70 13.74 -16.19
C ASN A 52 -1.31 13.08 -16.14
N ILE A 53 -1.26 11.75 -16.04
CA ILE A 53 -0.01 10.98 -16.14
C ILE A 53 0.60 11.16 -17.53
N ASN A 54 -0.19 10.97 -18.59
CA ASN A 54 0.27 10.98 -19.97
C ASN A 54 0.74 12.36 -20.46
N LYS A 55 0.30 13.46 -19.84
CA LYS A 55 0.86 14.81 -20.10
C LYS A 55 2.34 14.91 -19.74
N LEU A 56 2.80 14.07 -18.81
CA LEU A 56 4.18 14.10 -18.30
C LEU A 56 5.02 12.93 -18.81
N LYS A 57 4.41 11.98 -19.54
CA LYS A 57 5.13 10.83 -20.12
C LYS A 57 5.51 11.08 -21.58
N PRO A 58 6.69 10.61 -22.01
CA PRO A 58 7.08 10.69 -23.41
C PRO A 58 6.17 9.80 -24.27
N TYR A 59 6.09 10.13 -25.56
CA TYR A 59 5.37 9.34 -26.55
C TYR A 59 5.83 7.87 -26.52
N GLY A 60 4.87 6.93 -26.60
CA GLY A 60 5.14 5.49 -26.53
C GLY A 60 5.36 4.93 -25.12
N LYS A 61 5.38 5.77 -24.07
CA LYS A 61 5.36 5.32 -22.65
C LYS A 61 4.09 5.71 -21.90
N GLN A 62 3.06 6.11 -22.64
CA GLN A 62 1.78 6.53 -22.08
C GLN A 62 1.04 5.31 -21.53
N VAL A 63 0.25 5.53 -20.48
CA VAL A 63 -0.57 4.51 -19.83
C VAL A 63 -2.01 4.65 -20.25
N SER A 64 -2.69 3.53 -20.47
CA SER A 64 -4.11 3.53 -20.74
C SER A 64 -4.90 3.65 -19.44
N ALA A 65 -6.10 4.23 -19.53
CA ALA A 65 -7.04 4.20 -18.41
C ALA A 65 -7.41 2.76 -18.03
N GLY A 66 -7.48 1.84 -19.00
CA GLY A 66 -7.77 0.42 -18.74
C GLY A 66 -6.73 -0.24 -17.83
N GLU A 67 -5.44 -0.01 -18.09
CA GLU A 67 -4.35 -0.53 -17.26
C GLU A 67 -4.38 0.03 -15.83
N LEU A 68 -4.62 1.33 -15.68
CA LEU A 68 -4.75 1.95 -14.35
C LEU A 68 -5.95 1.40 -13.57
N LEU A 69 -7.09 1.20 -14.24
CA LEU A 69 -8.27 0.60 -13.62
C LEU A 69 -8.00 -0.85 -13.21
N ALA A 70 -7.38 -1.65 -14.09
CA ALA A 70 -7.05 -3.04 -13.80
C ALA A 70 -6.11 -3.15 -12.59
N ALA A 71 -5.06 -2.31 -12.53
CA ALA A 71 -4.15 -2.26 -11.40
C ALA A 71 -4.86 -1.85 -10.10
N SER A 72 -5.77 -0.87 -10.19
CA SER A 72 -6.62 -0.46 -9.06
C SER A 72 -7.59 -1.55 -8.62
N LEU A 73 -8.09 -2.41 -9.52
CA LEU A 73 -8.94 -3.53 -9.11
C LEU A 73 -8.12 -4.65 -8.46
N LEU A 74 -6.92 -4.93 -8.98
CA LEU A 74 -6.01 -5.89 -8.39
C LEU A 74 -5.56 -5.48 -6.98
N GLY A 75 -5.19 -4.21 -6.77
CA GLY A 75 -4.83 -3.72 -5.43
C GLY A 75 -5.98 -3.88 -4.42
N GLN A 76 -7.22 -3.61 -4.83
CA GLN A 76 -8.40 -3.82 -3.98
C GLN A 76 -8.63 -5.30 -3.68
N ALA A 77 -8.43 -6.20 -4.65
CA ALA A 77 -8.51 -7.64 -4.42
C ALA A 77 -7.45 -8.11 -3.40
N PHE A 78 -6.22 -7.62 -3.50
CA PHE A 78 -5.17 -7.92 -2.50
C PHE A 78 -5.54 -7.42 -1.12
N GLN A 79 -6.10 -6.22 -1.00
CA GLN A 79 -6.56 -5.71 0.29
C GLN A 79 -7.70 -6.54 0.89
N LEU A 80 -8.64 -7.01 0.06
CA LEU A 80 -9.69 -7.93 0.51
C LEU A 80 -9.10 -9.25 1.05
N LEU A 81 -8.13 -9.81 0.35
CA LEU A 81 -7.44 -11.03 0.79
C LEU A 81 -6.67 -10.81 2.10
N ILE A 82 -5.93 -9.71 2.21
CA ILE A 82 -5.26 -9.33 3.45
C ILE A 82 -6.25 -9.18 4.60
N LYS A 83 -7.41 -8.55 4.35
CA LYS A 83 -8.43 -8.37 5.38
C LYS A 83 -8.99 -9.72 5.86
N ASP A 84 -9.12 -10.73 5.00
CA ASP A 84 -9.49 -12.08 5.41
C ASP A 84 -8.45 -12.68 6.38
N TYR A 85 -7.16 -12.50 6.09
CA TYR A 85 -6.06 -12.87 6.98
C TYR A 85 -6.08 -12.10 8.31
N GLU A 86 -6.31 -10.78 8.27
CA GLU A 86 -6.44 -9.94 9.46
C GLU A 86 -7.61 -10.39 10.34
N ASN A 87 -8.80 -10.62 9.75
CA ASN A 87 -9.99 -11.08 10.49
C ASN A 87 -9.74 -12.43 11.18
N PHE A 88 -9.09 -13.36 10.49
CA PHE A 88 -8.74 -14.66 11.08
C PHE A 88 -7.77 -14.53 12.25
N ALA A 89 -6.76 -13.66 12.12
CA ALA A 89 -5.73 -13.42 13.12
C ALA A 89 -6.12 -12.32 14.13
N GLN A 90 -7.40 -11.99 14.30
CA GLN A 90 -7.87 -10.94 15.22
C GLN A 90 -7.15 -9.59 15.06
N ASN A 91 -6.82 -9.23 13.82
CA ASN A 91 -6.09 -8.02 13.41
C ASN A 91 -4.63 -7.91 13.89
N THR A 92 -4.01 -9.00 14.36
CA THR A 92 -2.62 -8.96 14.85
C THR A 92 -1.58 -9.44 13.83
N VAL A 93 -2.00 -9.84 12.61
CA VAL A 93 -1.09 -10.48 11.64
C VAL A 93 0.12 -9.61 11.27
N PHE A 94 -0.09 -8.32 11.05
CA PHE A 94 1.01 -7.39 10.74
C PHE A 94 1.80 -6.95 11.98
N GLU A 95 1.21 -6.99 13.18
CA GLU A 95 1.95 -6.78 14.43
C GLU A 95 2.93 -7.94 14.68
N GLU A 96 2.48 -9.18 14.45
CA GLU A 96 3.32 -10.38 14.55
C GLU A 96 4.34 -10.44 13.41
N CYS A 97 3.96 -10.04 12.20
CA CYS A 97 4.89 -9.87 11.08
C CYS A 97 5.97 -8.83 11.40
N MET A 98 5.61 -7.70 11.99
CA MET A 98 6.57 -6.67 12.43
C MET A 98 7.57 -7.24 13.44
N LYS A 99 7.09 -7.98 14.44
CA LYS A 99 7.97 -8.67 15.41
C LYS A 99 8.90 -9.66 14.71
N TYR A 100 8.39 -10.38 13.71
CA TYR A 100 9.18 -11.32 12.91
C TYR A 100 10.29 -10.63 12.13
N VAL A 101 9.98 -9.54 11.40
CA VAL A 101 10.94 -8.76 10.64
C VAL A 101 12.02 -8.17 11.55
N ILE A 102 11.62 -7.58 12.69
CA ILE A 102 12.57 -7.01 13.66
C ILE A 102 13.51 -8.08 14.23
N LYS A 103 12.97 -9.27 14.55
CA LYS A 103 13.73 -10.38 15.12
C LYS A 103 14.79 -10.94 14.17
N HIS A 104 14.50 -10.97 12.86
CA HIS A 104 15.37 -11.58 11.84
C HIS A 104 16.15 -10.55 11.02
N SER A 105 16.07 -9.27 11.38
CA SER A 105 16.83 -8.20 10.76
C SER A 105 17.39 -7.24 11.82
N SER A 106 17.24 -5.93 11.62
CA SER A 106 17.64 -4.90 12.58
C SER A 106 16.44 -4.02 12.92
N LYS A 107 16.19 -3.85 14.21
CA LYS A 107 15.17 -2.92 14.72
C LYS A 107 15.38 -1.50 14.19
N SER A 108 16.62 -1.01 14.22
CA SER A 108 16.96 0.33 13.71
C SER A 108 16.61 0.44 12.23
N LYS A 109 17.13 -0.48 11.40
CA LYS A 109 16.87 -0.45 9.96
C LYS A 109 15.39 -0.58 9.62
N THR A 110 14.64 -1.35 10.41
CA THR A 110 13.18 -1.47 10.25
C THR A 110 12.48 -0.14 10.53
N ILE A 111 12.83 0.54 11.64
CA ILE A 111 12.27 1.85 11.96
C ILE A 111 12.65 2.89 10.90
N ASP A 112 13.89 2.86 10.42
CA ASP A 112 14.38 3.75 9.36
C ASP A 112 13.57 3.53 8.07
N LEU A 113 13.35 2.26 7.68
CA LEU A 113 12.51 1.90 6.53
C LEU A 113 11.07 2.41 6.67
N LEU A 114 10.42 2.24 7.83
CA LEU A 114 9.05 2.71 8.03
C LEU A 114 8.98 4.25 8.01
N THR A 115 10.00 4.91 8.53
CA THR A 115 10.11 6.38 8.52
C THR A 115 10.26 6.91 7.10
N ASP A 116 11.18 6.33 6.32
CA ASP A 116 11.38 6.64 4.90
C ASP A 116 10.10 6.35 4.09
N PHE A 117 9.45 5.21 4.34
CA PHE A 117 8.19 4.88 3.69
C PHE A 117 7.10 5.93 3.97
N VAL A 118 6.93 6.35 5.22
CA VAL A 118 5.96 7.41 5.56
C VAL A 118 6.36 8.75 4.95
N MET A 119 7.64 9.04 4.79
CA MET A 119 8.10 10.24 4.09
C MET A 119 7.71 10.22 2.61
N LEU A 120 7.87 9.06 1.95
CA LEU A 120 7.53 8.86 0.55
C LEU A 120 6.02 8.77 0.31
N PHE A 121 5.31 8.09 1.20
CA PHE A 121 3.89 7.75 1.10
C PHE A 121 3.12 8.22 2.35
N PRO A 122 3.08 9.53 2.63
CA PRO A 122 2.57 10.02 3.90
C PRO A 122 1.06 9.75 4.04
N PRO A 123 0.59 9.27 5.20
CA PRO A 123 -0.82 9.26 5.54
C PRO A 123 -1.32 10.71 5.66
N SER A 124 -2.63 10.95 5.55
CA SER A 124 -3.21 12.30 5.49
C SER A 124 -2.82 13.18 6.64
N ASP A 125 -2.77 12.66 7.87
CA ASP A 125 -2.43 13.50 9.02
C ASP A 125 -0.97 13.99 8.95
N VAL A 126 -0.04 13.18 8.44
CA VAL A 126 1.35 13.57 8.19
C VAL A 126 1.44 14.48 6.97
N TYR A 127 0.77 14.12 5.87
CA TYR A 127 0.78 14.88 4.62
C TYR A 127 0.25 16.31 4.81
N ASN A 128 -0.81 16.48 5.61
CA ASN A 128 -1.40 17.78 5.93
C ASN A 128 -0.69 18.50 7.10
N GLY A 129 0.44 17.97 7.59
CA GLY A 129 1.24 18.59 8.65
C GLY A 129 0.57 18.63 10.02
N LYS A 130 -0.46 17.81 10.28
CA LYS A 130 -1.15 17.76 11.58
C LYS A 130 -0.32 17.06 12.65
N VAL A 131 0.59 16.17 12.26
CA VAL A 131 1.41 15.34 13.14
C VAL A 131 2.74 15.00 12.46
N GLY A 132 3.83 14.92 13.22
CA GLY A 132 5.13 14.51 12.70
C GLY A 132 5.22 13.00 12.44
N ILE A 133 6.14 12.57 11.57
CA ILE A 133 6.33 11.14 11.22
C ILE A 133 6.60 10.26 12.46
N PRO A 134 7.57 10.59 13.34
CA PRO A 134 7.87 9.73 14.49
C PRO A 134 6.70 9.65 15.47
N GLU A 135 5.99 10.78 15.64
CA GLU A 135 4.82 10.83 16.50
C GLU A 135 3.68 9.97 15.92
N TRP A 136 3.41 10.07 14.62
CA TRP A 136 2.37 9.29 13.97
C TRP A 136 2.67 7.79 13.98
N LEU A 137 3.91 7.37 13.72
CA LEU A 137 4.30 5.95 13.77
C LEU A 137 4.07 5.30 15.15
N ASN A 138 4.19 6.07 16.24
CA ASN A 138 3.99 5.59 17.61
C ASN A 138 2.52 5.62 18.08
N ARG A 139 1.58 6.10 17.24
CA ARG A 139 0.15 6.14 17.56
C ARG A 139 -0.57 4.84 17.18
N THR A 140 -1.81 4.75 17.63
CA THR A 140 -2.77 3.71 17.27
C THR A 140 -3.95 4.35 16.54
N SER A 141 -4.33 3.80 15.39
CA SER A 141 -5.48 4.23 14.60
C SER A 141 -6.49 3.10 14.51
N LYS A 142 -7.75 3.38 14.88
CA LYS A 142 -8.83 2.37 14.93
C LYS A 142 -8.45 1.08 15.69
N GLY A 143 -7.63 1.20 16.74
CA GLY A 143 -7.18 0.06 17.55
C GLY A 143 -5.96 -0.71 17.01
N ILE A 144 -5.39 -0.31 15.87
CA ILE A 144 -4.21 -0.95 15.25
C ILE A 144 -3.01 -0.01 15.35
N LYS A 145 -1.82 -0.54 15.64
CA LYS A 145 -0.58 0.27 15.68
C LYS A 145 -0.21 0.80 14.30
N ASN A 146 0.18 2.07 14.24
CA ASN A 146 0.48 2.74 12.98
C ASN A 146 1.74 2.17 12.29
N ASP A 147 2.72 1.70 13.03
CA ASP A 147 3.89 0.99 12.46
C ASP A 147 3.48 -0.27 11.67
N SER A 148 2.49 -1.00 12.16
CA SER A 148 1.97 -2.23 11.57
C SER A 148 1.08 -1.93 10.37
N ILE A 149 0.35 -0.82 10.43
CA ILE A 149 -0.33 -0.23 9.27
C ILE A 149 0.69 0.07 8.16
N VAL A 150 1.80 0.72 8.49
CA VAL A 150 2.84 1.07 7.51
C VAL A 150 3.49 -0.19 6.92
N LEU A 151 3.74 -1.22 7.72
CA LEU A 151 4.29 -2.48 7.20
C LEU A 151 3.36 -3.15 6.19
N LYS A 152 2.05 -3.12 6.42
CA LYS A 152 1.05 -3.61 5.46
C LYS A 152 1.09 -2.83 4.15
N GLU A 153 1.14 -1.50 4.25
CA GLU A 153 1.18 -0.62 3.08
C GLU A 153 2.48 -0.78 2.30
N PHE A 154 3.60 -0.92 3.00
CA PHE A 154 4.89 -1.29 2.43
C PHE A 154 4.80 -2.61 1.65
N PHE A 155 4.22 -3.64 2.25
CA PHE A 155 4.01 -4.93 1.59
C PHE A 155 3.20 -4.78 0.29
N LEU A 156 2.07 -4.07 0.32
CA LEU A 156 1.24 -3.85 -0.88
C LEU A 156 1.95 -3.02 -1.97
N VAL A 157 2.75 -2.02 -1.59
CA VAL A 157 3.58 -1.25 -2.53
C VAL A 157 4.66 -2.14 -3.16
N MET A 158 5.28 -3.03 -2.39
CA MET A 158 6.26 -3.99 -2.91
C MET A 158 5.62 -4.99 -3.88
N LEU A 159 4.43 -5.51 -3.56
CA LEU A 159 3.63 -6.33 -4.48
C LEU A 159 3.32 -5.57 -5.79
N SER A 160 2.94 -4.29 -5.68
CA SER A 160 2.66 -3.43 -6.83
C SER A 160 3.90 -3.17 -7.68
N ASN A 161 5.09 -3.09 -7.07
CA ASN A 161 6.37 -2.98 -7.76
C ASN A 161 6.78 -4.25 -8.51
N ALA A 162 6.46 -5.42 -7.94
CA ALA A 162 6.81 -6.71 -8.51
C ALA A 162 5.92 -7.08 -9.71
N ASN A 163 4.69 -6.58 -9.77
CA ASN A 163 3.73 -6.89 -10.83
C ASN A 163 4.18 -6.32 -12.21
N PRO A 164 4.47 -7.16 -13.22
CA PRO A 164 4.88 -6.70 -14.54
C PRO A 164 3.84 -5.82 -15.25
N ALA A 165 2.54 -6.03 -14.99
CA ALA A 165 1.47 -5.22 -15.56
C ALA A 165 1.51 -3.75 -15.08
N ASN A 166 2.20 -3.49 -13.96
CA ASN A 166 2.33 -2.18 -13.38
C ASN A 166 3.52 -1.37 -13.92
N MET A 167 4.38 -1.96 -14.77
CA MET A 167 5.60 -1.32 -15.27
C MET A 167 5.35 0.05 -15.93
N GLY A 168 4.21 0.20 -16.61
CA GLY A 168 3.84 1.43 -17.30
C GLY A 168 3.68 2.65 -16.39
N PHE A 169 3.37 2.46 -15.11
CA PHE A 169 3.15 3.52 -14.11
C PHE A 169 3.89 3.24 -12.79
N ARG A 170 4.96 2.45 -12.84
CA ARG A 170 5.78 2.13 -11.66
C ARG A 170 6.36 3.37 -10.98
N ASP A 171 6.59 4.44 -11.73
CA ASP A 171 7.03 5.75 -11.21
C ASP A 171 6.12 6.34 -10.13
N LEU A 172 4.88 5.86 -10.00
CA LEU A 172 3.95 6.27 -8.93
C LEU A 172 4.32 5.70 -7.55
N PHE A 173 5.06 4.59 -7.52
CA PHE A 173 5.35 3.81 -6.31
C PHE A 173 6.71 3.12 -6.34
N ASP A 174 7.63 3.52 -7.22
CA ASP A 174 8.89 2.79 -7.45
C ASP A 174 9.70 2.66 -6.14
N ARG A 175 10.01 1.42 -5.76
CA ARG A 175 10.81 1.12 -4.56
C ARG A 175 12.20 1.74 -4.62
N ALA A 176 12.71 2.04 -5.82
CA ALA A 176 13.99 2.73 -5.99
C ALA A 176 14.02 4.14 -5.39
N TYR A 177 12.87 4.70 -5.00
CA TYR A 177 12.82 5.96 -4.26
C TYR A 177 13.09 5.82 -2.76
N MET A 178 13.07 4.60 -2.22
CA MET A 178 13.41 4.34 -0.82
C MET A 178 14.89 4.61 -0.58
N GLU A 179 15.23 5.11 0.60
CA GLU A 179 16.60 5.45 0.98
C GLU A 179 17.53 4.22 0.97
N ASN A 180 16.99 3.05 1.32
CA ASN A 180 17.72 1.79 1.30
C ASN A 180 16.93 0.67 0.58
N PRO A 181 16.97 0.62 -0.76
CA PRO A 181 16.24 -0.38 -1.53
C PRO A 181 16.67 -1.82 -1.23
N VAL A 182 17.96 -2.03 -0.90
CA VAL A 182 18.49 -3.35 -0.53
C VAL A 182 17.84 -3.84 0.77
N PHE A 183 17.69 -2.96 1.77
CA PHE A 183 17.00 -3.33 2.99
C PHE A 183 15.49 -3.48 2.80
N ALA A 184 14.88 -2.70 1.91
CA ALA A 184 13.48 -2.91 1.51
C ALA A 184 13.26 -4.31 0.93
N ASP A 185 14.13 -4.76 0.01
CA ASP A 185 14.07 -6.11 -0.54
C ASP A 185 14.25 -7.18 0.57
N THR A 186 15.20 -7.00 1.50
CA THR A 186 15.35 -7.90 2.66
C THR A 186 14.11 -7.93 3.55
N ALA A 187 13.50 -6.78 3.85
CA ALA A 187 12.29 -6.71 4.65
C ALA A 187 11.13 -7.42 3.94
N MET A 188 11.00 -7.23 2.63
CA MET A 188 10.01 -7.95 1.81
C MET A 188 10.22 -9.46 1.89
N SER A 189 11.44 -9.97 1.69
CA SER A 189 11.71 -11.42 1.79
C SER A 189 11.38 -11.99 3.19
N LEU A 190 11.56 -11.22 4.26
CA LEU A 190 11.17 -11.64 5.62
C LEU A 190 9.65 -11.65 5.82
N ILE A 191 8.93 -10.68 5.23
CA ILE A 191 7.47 -10.67 5.20
C ILE A 191 6.97 -11.90 4.44
N GLU A 192 7.59 -12.23 3.31
CA GLU A 192 7.26 -13.39 2.50
C GLU A 192 7.45 -14.70 3.28
N GLU A 193 8.58 -14.84 3.96
CA GLU A 193 8.88 -16.00 4.81
C GLU A 193 7.84 -16.14 5.95
N TYR A 194 7.45 -15.02 6.58
CA TYR A 194 6.42 -15.01 7.62
C TYR A 194 5.07 -15.51 7.08
N PHE A 195 4.61 -14.98 5.95
CA PHE A 195 3.33 -15.39 5.36
C PHE A 195 3.35 -16.82 4.82
N ALA A 196 4.50 -17.30 4.31
CA ALA A 196 4.66 -18.70 3.94
C ALA A 196 4.51 -19.63 5.16
N LYS A 197 5.10 -19.27 6.31
CA LYS A 197 4.94 -20.02 7.58
C LYS A 197 3.50 -19.97 8.09
N LEU A 198 2.84 -18.81 7.98
CA LEU A 198 1.43 -18.65 8.35
C LEU A 198 0.50 -19.45 7.43
N HIS A 199 0.82 -19.57 6.15
CA HIS A 199 0.02 -20.38 5.22
C HIS A 199 0.11 -21.87 5.54
N VAL A 200 1.26 -22.39 5.98
CA VAL A 200 1.37 -23.80 6.42
C VAL A 200 0.40 -24.11 7.57
N SER A 201 0.14 -23.15 8.46
CA SER A 201 -0.86 -23.31 9.51
C SER A 201 -2.30 -23.00 9.05
N LEU A 202 -2.50 -22.54 7.81
CA LEU A 202 -3.77 -22.16 7.18
C LEU A 202 -3.88 -22.67 5.74
N PRO A 203 -3.88 -24.00 5.51
CA PRO A 203 -3.78 -24.58 4.16
C PRO A 203 -4.96 -24.24 3.25
N ASP A 204 -6.14 -23.94 3.81
CA ASP A 204 -7.35 -23.59 3.04
C ASP A 204 -7.35 -22.14 2.54
N ARG A 205 -6.37 -21.32 2.93
CA ARG A 205 -6.24 -19.92 2.47
C ARG A 205 -5.12 -19.79 1.43
N PRO A 206 -5.28 -18.98 0.39
CA PRO A 206 -4.23 -18.82 -0.61
C PRO A 206 -3.02 -18.10 -0.01
N ASN A 207 -1.81 -18.62 -0.25
CA ASN A 207 -0.58 -17.96 0.17
C ASN A 207 -0.48 -16.57 -0.48
N LEU A 208 -0.66 -15.51 0.31
CA LEU A 208 -0.69 -14.10 -0.14
C LEU A 208 0.50 -13.72 -1.04
N VAL A 209 1.65 -14.33 -0.81
CA VAL A 209 2.90 -14.06 -1.55
C VAL A 209 2.93 -14.78 -2.89
N ALA A 210 2.32 -15.96 -2.97
CA ALA A 210 2.31 -16.79 -4.18
C ALA A 210 1.22 -16.39 -5.19
N MET A 211 0.50 -15.30 -4.95
CA MET A 211 -0.62 -14.82 -5.78
C MET A 211 -0.20 -13.80 -6.85
N LEU A 212 1.10 -13.52 -6.99
CA LEU A 212 1.67 -12.67 -8.05
C LEU A 212 2.39 -13.51 -9.13
#